data_AF-A0A3D4YG40-F1
#
_entry.id   AF-A0A3D4YG40-F1
#
_cell.length_a   1.000
_cell.length_b   1.000
_cell.length_c   1.000
_cell.angle_alpha   90.00
_cell.angle_beta   90.00
_cell.angle_gamma   90.00
#
_symmetry.space_group_name_H-M   'P 1'
#
loop_
_entity.id
_entity.type
_entity.pdbx_description
1 polymer ?
#
loop_
_entity_poly.entity_id
_entity_poly.type
_entity_poly.pdbx_seq_one_letter_code
_entity_poly.pdbx_strand_id
1 'polypeptide(L)'
;MKKVNSLFDIIGPIMIGPSSSHTAGAAKLARIAGAFAGGEVVSAEFHLHGSFRETFRGHGTDRALVAGILGLDPHDTRLRTSFALAEEKGLSYEFIPADLGMVHPNTVRFVLKTRTGQTTEVTGSSVGGGEVVITEV
;
A
#
# COMPACT_ATOMS: atom_id res chain seq x y z
N MET A 1 -6.43 5.79 -26.64
CA MET A 1 -5.83 4.54 -27.13
C MET A 1 -6.52 3.36 -26.46
N LYS A 2 -6.88 2.30 -27.20
CA LYS A 2 -7.34 1.04 -26.58
C LYS A 2 -6.16 0.39 -25.85
N LYS A 3 -6.34 -0.03 -24.60
CA LYS A 3 -5.37 -0.86 -23.89
C LYS A 3 -5.27 -2.19 -24.65
N VAL A 4 -4.09 -2.52 -25.16
CA VAL A 4 -3.81 -3.83 -25.75
C VAL A 4 -3.35 -4.72 -24.61
N ASN A 5 -4.15 -5.72 -24.27
CA ASN A 5 -3.81 -6.64 -23.19
C ASN A 5 -2.74 -7.63 -23.70
N SER A 6 -1.62 -7.67 -23.01
CA SER A 6 -0.52 -8.62 -23.23
C SER A 6 -0.71 -9.85 -22.35
N LEU A 7 -0.04 -10.95 -22.72
CA LEU A 7 0.03 -12.16 -21.89
C LEU A 7 0.63 -11.86 -20.50
N PHE A 8 1.51 -10.84 -20.43
CA PHE A 8 2.07 -10.33 -19.18
C PHE A 8 1.06 -9.58 -18.29
N ASP A 9 -0.08 -9.11 -18.82
CA ASP A 9 -1.14 -8.48 -18.01
C ASP A 9 -2.03 -9.53 -17.34
N ILE A 10 -1.99 -10.78 -17.79
CA ILE A 10 -2.81 -11.89 -17.28
C ILE A 10 -2.06 -12.68 -16.20
N ILE A 11 -0.74 -12.81 -16.34
CA ILE A 11 0.10 -13.45 -15.32
C ILE A 11 0.17 -12.52 -14.11
N GLY A 12 -0.39 -12.95 -12.99
CA GLY A 12 -0.34 -12.19 -11.73
C GLY A 12 1.08 -11.90 -11.27
N PRO A 13 1.28 -10.88 -10.42
CA PRO A 13 2.61 -10.45 -10.01
C PRO A 13 3.30 -11.54 -9.19
N ILE A 14 4.62 -11.60 -9.28
CA ILE A 14 5.42 -12.33 -8.31
C ILE A 14 5.23 -11.63 -6.96
N MET A 15 4.74 -12.35 -5.95
CA MET A 15 4.36 -11.76 -4.67
C MET A 15 4.45 -12.77 -3.52
N ILE A 16 4.52 -12.25 -2.30
CA ILE A 16 4.09 -12.97 -1.11
C ILE A 16 2.56 -12.89 -1.05
N GLY A 17 1.90 -14.06 -1.08
CA GLY A 17 0.45 -14.17 -1.01
C GLY A 17 -0.15 -13.67 0.32
N PRO A 18 -1.50 -13.67 0.46
CA PRO A 18 -2.42 -14.48 -0.33
C PRO A 18 -3.04 -13.80 -1.57
N SER A 19 -2.95 -12.48 -1.73
CA SER A 19 -3.79 -11.75 -2.70
C SER A 19 -3.03 -10.74 -3.55
N SER A 20 -3.27 -10.75 -4.87
CA SER A 20 -2.64 -9.81 -5.80
C SER A 20 -3.13 -8.37 -5.63
N SER A 21 -4.41 -8.17 -5.26
CA SER A 21 -4.93 -6.83 -4.99
C SER A 21 -4.63 -6.38 -3.57
N HIS A 22 -4.88 -7.24 -2.59
CA HIS A 22 -4.82 -6.87 -1.18
C HIS A 22 -3.42 -6.96 -0.58
N THR A 23 -2.52 -7.76 -1.16
CA THR A 23 -1.12 -7.87 -0.70
C THR A 23 -0.19 -7.18 -1.68
N ALA A 24 -0.12 -7.63 -2.94
CA ALA A 24 0.82 -7.04 -3.88
C ALA A 24 0.47 -5.59 -4.27
N GLY A 25 -0.79 -5.33 -4.60
CA GLY A 25 -1.29 -3.99 -4.90
C GLY A 25 -1.11 -3.03 -3.72
N ALA A 26 -1.44 -3.46 -2.50
CA ALA A 26 -1.27 -2.66 -1.29
C ALA A 26 0.22 -2.32 -1.01
N ALA A 27 1.12 -3.29 -1.11
CA ALA A 27 2.56 -3.04 -0.94
C ALA A 27 3.11 -2.08 -1.99
N LYS A 28 2.70 -2.25 -3.26
CA LYS A 28 3.08 -1.37 -4.37
C LYS A 28 2.55 0.06 -4.15
N LEU A 29 1.29 0.24 -3.73
CA LEU A 29 0.73 1.54 -3.38
C LEU A 29 1.52 2.24 -2.28
N ALA A 30 1.74 1.54 -1.16
CA ALA A 30 2.45 2.11 -0.02
C ALA A 30 3.89 2.48 -0.37
N ARG A 31 4.59 1.68 -1.17
CA ARG A 31 5.94 2.00 -1.62
C ARG A 31 5.98 3.24 -2.52
N ILE A 32 5.01 3.39 -3.42
CA ILE A 32 4.88 4.60 -4.25
C ILE A 32 4.58 5.82 -3.37
N ALA A 33 3.65 5.70 -2.41
CA ALA A 33 3.34 6.78 -1.47
C ALA A 33 4.56 7.20 -0.63
N GLY A 34 5.35 6.24 -0.13
CA GLY A 34 6.60 6.50 0.58
C GLY A 34 7.64 7.23 -0.28
N ALA A 35 7.69 6.96 -1.59
CA ALA A 35 8.57 7.68 -2.50
C ALA A 35 8.17 9.16 -2.65
N PHE A 36 6.85 9.47 -2.67
CA PHE A 36 6.36 10.85 -2.69
C PHE A 36 6.69 11.63 -1.41
N ALA A 37 6.80 10.94 -0.27
CA ALA A 37 7.17 11.58 0.99
C ALA A 37 8.61 12.18 0.98
N GLY A 38 9.47 11.75 0.06
CA GLY A 38 10.78 12.38 -0.19
C GLY A 38 11.82 12.18 0.92
N GLY A 39 11.61 11.24 1.84
CA GLY A 39 12.51 10.96 2.95
C GLY A 39 12.13 9.74 3.77
N GLU A 40 12.86 9.50 4.86
CA GLU A 40 12.55 8.40 5.80
C GLU A 40 11.23 8.70 6.51
N VAL A 41 10.20 7.88 6.25
CA VAL A 41 8.89 7.96 6.91
C VAL A 41 9.00 7.40 8.34
N VAL A 42 8.52 8.15 9.32
CA VAL A 42 8.54 7.79 10.76
C VAL A 42 7.13 7.62 11.34
N SER A 43 6.12 8.12 10.63
CA SER A 43 4.71 7.92 10.97
C SER A 43 3.88 7.76 9.70
N ALA A 44 2.99 6.77 9.70
CA ALA A 44 2.10 6.51 8.58
C ALA A 44 0.68 6.21 9.06
N GLU A 45 -0.28 7.02 8.64
CA GLU A 45 -1.70 6.69 8.77
C GLU A 45 -2.22 6.09 7.46
N PHE A 46 -2.93 4.97 7.57
CA PHE A 46 -3.56 4.28 6.45
C PHE A 46 -5.08 4.39 6.57
N HIS A 47 -5.67 5.32 5.82
CA HIS A 47 -7.11 5.51 5.74
C HIS A 47 -7.70 4.54 4.72
N LEU A 48 -8.28 3.44 5.20
CA LEU A 48 -8.71 2.31 4.38
C LEU A 48 -10.17 2.44 3.97
N HIS A 49 -10.43 2.33 2.67
CA HIS A 49 -11.78 2.36 2.10
C HIS A 49 -12.27 0.97 1.69
N GLY A 50 -13.60 0.79 1.62
CA GLY A 50 -14.25 -0.38 1.01
C GLY A 50 -13.70 -1.74 1.44
N SER A 51 -13.31 -2.57 0.47
CA SER A 51 -12.79 -3.91 0.71
C SER A 51 -11.46 -3.92 1.49
N PHE A 52 -10.63 -2.88 1.33
CA PHE A 52 -9.43 -2.72 2.17
C PHE A 52 -9.84 -2.54 3.63
N ARG A 53 -10.78 -1.64 3.92
CA ARG A 53 -11.32 -1.45 5.28
C ARG A 53 -11.82 -2.76 5.90
N GLU A 54 -12.55 -3.55 5.13
CA GLU A 54 -13.28 -4.72 5.62
C GLU A 54 -12.38 -5.93 5.82
N THR A 55 -11.34 -6.10 5.01
CA THR A 55 -10.58 -7.36 4.95
C THR A 55 -9.07 -7.22 5.16
N PHE A 56 -8.58 -6.03 5.55
CA PHE A 56 -7.15 -5.74 5.60
C PHE A 56 -6.31 -6.76 6.39
N ARG A 57 -6.83 -7.32 7.49
CA ARG A 57 -6.13 -8.34 8.28
C ARG A 57 -6.19 -9.73 7.64
N GLY A 58 -7.33 -10.10 7.05
CA GLY A 58 -7.56 -11.43 6.47
C GLY A 58 -6.73 -11.70 5.22
N HIS A 59 -6.42 -10.65 4.46
CA HIS A 59 -5.62 -10.73 3.23
C HIS A 59 -4.18 -10.18 3.38
N GLY A 60 -3.75 -9.84 4.61
CA GLY A 60 -2.41 -9.32 4.87
C GLY A 60 -2.13 -7.93 4.28
N THR A 61 -3.17 -7.14 4.01
CA THR A 61 -3.06 -5.75 3.55
C THR A 61 -2.38 -4.87 4.57
N ASP A 62 -2.65 -5.09 5.85
CA ASP A 62 -1.96 -4.41 6.95
C ASP A 62 -0.43 -4.57 6.84
N ARG A 63 0.05 -5.81 6.73
CA ARG A 63 1.46 -6.12 6.60
C ARG A 63 2.04 -5.56 5.31
N ALA A 64 1.29 -5.65 4.21
CA ALA A 64 1.71 -5.16 2.91
C ALA A 64 1.88 -3.63 2.88
N LEU A 65 0.94 -2.89 3.46
CA LEU A 65 1.02 -1.43 3.55
C LEU A 65 2.24 -1.00 4.37
N VAL A 66 2.45 -1.61 5.54
CA VAL A 66 3.63 -1.33 6.37
C VAL A 66 4.92 -1.71 5.63
N ALA A 67 4.97 -2.88 5.00
CA ALA A 67 6.11 -3.32 4.21
C ALA A 67 6.45 -2.34 3.08
N GLY A 68 5.43 -1.83 2.38
CA GLY A 68 5.61 -0.87 1.30
C GLY A 68 6.18 0.47 1.78
N ILE A 69 5.70 1.01 2.91
CA ILE A 69 6.28 2.22 3.52
C ILE A 69 7.75 2.00 3.91
N LEU A 70 8.11 0.80 4.36
CA LEU A 70 9.50 0.42 4.64
C LEU A 70 10.34 0.17 3.36
N GLY A 71 9.75 0.39 2.18
CA GLY A 71 10.41 0.25 0.88
C GLY A 71 10.49 -1.17 0.34
N LEU A 72 9.81 -2.14 0.94
CA LEU A 72 9.86 -3.54 0.49
C LEU A 72 9.00 -3.75 -0.77
N ASP A 73 9.47 -4.63 -1.65
CA ASP A 73 8.71 -5.05 -2.83
C ASP A 73 7.64 -6.10 -2.47
N PRO A 74 6.56 -6.23 -3.27
CA PRO A 74 5.52 -7.27 -3.08
C PRO A 74 6.02 -8.71 -2.96
N HIS A 75 7.16 -9.05 -3.58
CA HIS A 75 7.76 -10.39 -3.53
C HIS A 75 8.77 -10.57 -2.39
N ASP A 76 9.10 -9.52 -1.64
CA ASP A 76 10.08 -9.60 -0.57
C ASP A 76 9.54 -10.48 0.57
N THR A 77 10.31 -11.52 0.93
CA THR A 77 9.92 -12.48 1.97
C THR A 77 9.75 -11.82 3.34
N ARG A 78 10.44 -10.69 3.57
CA ARG A 78 10.36 -9.88 4.78
C ARG A 78 9.03 -9.15 4.95
N LEU A 79 8.18 -9.09 3.92
CA LEU A 79 6.82 -8.55 4.02
C LEU A 79 6.03 -9.20 5.16
N ARG A 80 6.25 -10.51 5.40
CA ARG A 80 5.59 -11.26 6.47
C ARG A 80 5.93 -10.75 7.88
N THR A 81 7.10 -10.13 8.05
CA THR A 81 7.63 -9.62 9.31
C THR A 81 7.65 -8.10 9.35
N SER A 82 6.84 -7.43 8.53
CA SER A 82 6.88 -5.98 8.37
C SER A 82 6.62 -5.19 9.66
N PHE A 83 5.78 -5.71 10.56
CA PHE A 83 5.54 -5.06 11.86
C PHE A 83 6.79 -5.04 12.75
N ALA A 84 7.54 -6.15 12.82
CA ALA A 84 8.80 -6.20 13.56
C ALA A 84 9.85 -5.27 12.95
N LEU A 85 9.89 -5.18 11.61
CA LEU A 85 10.78 -4.24 10.90
C LEU A 85 10.38 -2.78 11.11
N ALA A 86 9.09 -2.49 11.24
CA ALA A 86 8.59 -1.16 11.56
C ALA A 86 9.03 -0.75 12.96
N GLU A 87 8.93 -1.64 13.95
CA GLU A 87 9.42 -1.43 15.30
C GLU A 87 10.94 -1.18 15.31
N GLU A 88 11.73 -2.02 14.64
CA GLU A 88 13.19 -1.88 14.51
C GLU A 88 13.60 -0.52 13.92
N LYS A 89 12.83 -0.03 12.93
CA LYS A 89 13.09 1.25 12.24
C LYS A 89 12.43 2.45 12.92
N GLY A 90 11.68 2.24 14.00
CA GLY A 90 10.95 3.30 14.70
C GLY A 90 9.85 3.94 13.85
N LEU A 91 9.24 3.18 12.94
CA LEU A 91 8.06 3.58 12.17
C LEU A 91 6.80 3.33 13.02
N SER A 92 6.13 4.41 13.41
CA SER A 92 4.78 4.35 13.96
C SER A 92 3.73 4.26 12.85
N TYR A 93 2.63 3.55 13.09
CA TYR A 93 1.55 3.47 12.10
C TYR A 93 0.18 3.20 12.71
N GLU A 94 -0.86 3.60 11.98
CA GLU A 94 -2.26 3.34 12.35
C GLU A 94 -3.10 2.99 11.12
N PHE A 95 -4.11 2.12 11.30
CA PHE A 95 -5.09 1.78 10.27
C PHE A 95 -6.44 2.37 10.66
N ILE A 96 -6.94 3.28 9.83
CA ILE A 96 -8.14 4.06 10.11
C ILE A 96 -9.22 3.67 9.09
N PRO A 97 -10.36 3.14 9.52
CA PRO A 97 -11.49 2.92 8.62
C PRO A 97 -12.00 4.24 8.05
N ALA A 98 -12.16 4.33 6.73
CA ALA A 98 -12.58 5.55 6.04
C ALA A 98 -13.63 5.27 4.96
N ASP A 99 -14.48 6.27 4.70
CA ASP A 99 -15.27 6.36 3.47
C ASP A 99 -14.67 7.48 2.62
N LEU A 100 -14.12 7.12 1.46
CA LEU A 100 -13.45 8.03 0.54
C LEU A 100 -14.36 8.39 -0.65
N GLY A 101 -15.66 8.12 -0.55
CA GLY A 101 -16.66 8.46 -1.55
C GLY A 101 -16.66 7.50 -2.75
N MET A 102 -16.88 8.05 -3.95
CA MET A 102 -17.01 7.26 -5.18
C MET A 102 -15.64 6.89 -5.78
N VAL A 103 -14.86 6.10 -5.04
CA VAL A 103 -13.56 5.57 -5.47
C VAL A 103 -13.59 4.05 -5.58
N HIS A 104 -12.50 3.45 -6.07
CA HIS A 104 -12.38 2.00 -6.13
C HIS A 104 -12.45 1.38 -4.72
N PRO A 105 -13.07 0.20 -4.51
CA PRO A 105 -13.21 -0.40 -3.17
C PRO A 105 -11.88 -0.75 -2.50
N ASN A 106 -10.80 -0.92 -3.26
CA ASN A 106 -9.44 -1.14 -2.75
C ASN A 106 -8.64 0.17 -2.75
N THR A 107 -9.14 1.22 -2.10
CA THR A 107 -8.48 2.53 -2.02
C THR A 107 -7.93 2.75 -0.62
N VAL A 108 -6.77 3.39 -0.57
CA VAL A 108 -6.15 3.86 0.67
C VAL A 108 -5.66 5.29 0.47
N ARG A 109 -5.89 6.12 1.48
CA ARG A 109 -5.23 7.41 1.64
C ARG A 109 -4.14 7.29 2.70
N PHE A 110 -2.96 7.74 2.35
CA PHE A 110 -1.77 7.75 3.18
C PHE A 110 -1.57 9.16 3.74
N VAL A 111 -1.37 9.29 5.04
CA VAL A 111 -0.81 10.51 5.64
C VAL A 111 0.54 10.13 6.22
N LEU A 112 1.61 10.61 5.59
CA LEU A 112 2.98 10.20 5.86
C LEU A 112 3.77 11.36 6.43
N LYS A 113 4.45 11.14 7.56
CA LYS A 113 5.38 12.11 8.14
C LYS A 113 6.79 11.56 8.09
N THR A 114 7.72 12.37 7.58
CA THR A 114 9.14 12.01 7.52
C THR A 114 9.90 12.46 8.77
N ARG A 115 11.13 11.94 8.94
CA ARG A 115 12.06 12.32 10.02
C ARG A 115 12.36 13.83 10.05
N THR A 116 12.33 14.50 8.90
CA THR A 116 12.53 15.96 8.79
C THR A 116 11.30 16.76 9.20
N GLY A 117 10.17 16.09 9.47
CA GLY A 117 8.90 16.71 9.86
C GLY A 117 7.99 17.04 8.68
N GLN A 118 8.37 16.76 7.44
CA GLN A 118 7.51 16.95 6.27
C GLN A 118 6.34 15.97 6.30
N THR A 119 5.14 16.48 6.03
CA THR A 119 3.92 15.67 5.88
C THR A 119 3.51 15.63 4.42
N THR A 120 3.16 14.45 3.92
CA THR A 120 2.66 14.23 2.55
C THR A 120 1.41 13.38 2.61
N GLU A 121 0.39 13.76 1.85
CA GLU A 121 -0.83 12.98 1.68
C GLU A 121 -0.83 12.36 0.28
N VAL A 122 -1.20 11.09 0.17
CA VAL A 122 -1.28 10.41 -1.13
C VAL A 122 -2.52 9.52 -1.13
N THR A 123 -3.32 9.54 -2.19
CA THR A 123 -4.45 8.62 -2.33
C THR A 123 -4.27 7.73 -3.56
N GLY A 124 -4.54 6.44 -3.42
CA GLY A 124 -4.47 5.51 -4.55
C GLY A 124 -5.25 4.22 -4.37
N SER A 125 -5.47 3.54 -5.49
CA SER A 125 -6.32 2.36 -5.58
C SER A 125 -5.59 1.17 -6.20
N SER A 126 -5.82 -0.04 -5.65
CA SER A 126 -5.39 -1.29 -6.27
C SER A 126 -6.52 -1.84 -7.15
N VAL A 127 -6.35 -1.77 -8.47
CA VAL A 127 -7.39 -2.06 -9.47
C VAL A 127 -7.41 -3.52 -9.96
N GLY A 128 -6.57 -4.38 -9.38
CA GLY A 128 -6.53 -5.83 -9.66
C GLY A 128 -5.27 -6.27 -10.39
N GLY A 129 -4.91 -7.55 -10.29
CA GLY A 129 -3.70 -8.09 -10.93
C GLY A 129 -2.37 -7.50 -10.43
N GLY A 130 -2.36 -6.85 -9.26
CA GLY A 130 -1.18 -6.11 -8.77
C GLY A 130 -1.00 -4.70 -9.35
N GLU A 131 -1.93 -4.27 -10.21
CA GLU A 131 -1.92 -2.93 -10.78
C GLU A 131 -2.54 -1.90 -9.84
N VAL A 132 -1.95 -0.71 -9.86
CA VAL A 132 -2.28 0.37 -8.92
C VAL A 132 -2.35 1.71 -9.65
N VAL A 133 -3.18 2.62 -9.14
CA VAL A 133 -3.35 3.97 -9.67
C VAL A 133 -3.27 4.95 -8.51
N ILE A 134 -2.43 5.97 -8.63
CA ILE A 134 -2.41 7.12 -7.73
C ILE A 134 -3.39 8.17 -8.27
N THR A 135 -4.28 8.66 -7.43
CA THR A 135 -5.36 9.58 -7.81
C THR A 135 -5.14 10.98 -7.27
N GLU A 136 -4.38 11.14 -6.19
CA GLU A 136 -4.12 12.42 -5.51
C GLU A 136 -2.76 12.38 -4.80
N VAL A 137 -2.04 13.50 -4.82
CA VAL A 137 -0.76 13.77 -4.14
C VAL A 137 -0.74 15.22 -3.69
#